data_AF-A0A2Z4WF00-F1
#
_entry.id   AF-A0A2Z4WF00-F1
#
_cell.length_a   1.000
_cell.length_b   1.000
_cell.length_c   1.000
_cell.angle_alpha   90.00
_cell.angle_beta   90.00
_cell.angle_gamma   90.00
#
_symmetry.space_group_name_H-M   'P 1'
#
loop_
_entity.id
_entity.type
_entity.pdbx_description
1 polymer ?
#
loop_
_entity_poly.entity_id
_entity_poly.type
_entity_poly.pdbx_seq_one_letter_code
_entity_poly.pdbx_strand_id
1 'polypeptide(L)'
;MEELIKRAKEGDRLAIIYIIEKYKLFVIKCASKYNVPAYDFEDLVQHGYLSIIKAIHMYKCNSNSYNGYILNAITLNFKALLKGEIKHFREMPDEDIMEKGDYYDFTLEDEIIAYEEVKKLYSILDTLENLEREIIKRHYINEESFIDIASDLDINYNRTMYLKKRGLLKLRHNLLDIST
;
A
#
# COMPACT_ATOMS: atom_id res chain seq x y z
N MET A 1 15.20 8.60 12.42
CA MET A 1 14.70 8.12 11.10
C MET A 1 15.84 7.53 10.28
N GLU A 2 16.93 8.24 10.03
CA GLU A 2 18.07 7.68 9.27
C GLU A 2 18.66 6.42 9.88
N GLU A 3 18.81 6.39 11.20
CA GLU A 3 19.28 5.19 11.92
C GLU A 3 18.36 3.98 11.73
N LEU A 4 17.05 4.22 11.63
CA LEU A 4 16.09 3.16 11.34
C LEU A 4 16.28 2.61 9.92
N ILE A 5 16.62 3.48 8.95
CA ILE A 5 16.85 3.06 7.57
C ILE A 5 18.13 2.24 7.45
N LYS A 6 19.19 2.62 8.17
CA LYS A 6 20.43 1.84 8.21
C LYS A 6 20.18 0.44 8.75
N ARG A 7 19.49 0.32 9.89
CA ARG A 7 19.08 -0.98 10.44
C ARG A 7 18.23 -1.78 9.46
N ALA A 8 17.22 -1.15 8.84
CA ALA A 8 16.37 -1.81 7.86
C ALA A 8 17.17 -2.32 6.64
N LYS A 9 18.15 -1.54 6.15
CA LYS A 9 19.07 -1.95 5.08
C LYS A 9 19.95 -3.15 5.45
N GLU A 10 20.27 -3.29 6.72
CA GLU A 10 21.05 -4.40 7.27
C GLU A 10 20.19 -5.66 7.52
N GLY A 11 18.91 -5.62 7.17
CA GLY A 11 17.98 -6.75 7.33
C GLY A 11 17.23 -6.77 8.65
N ASP A 12 17.23 -5.67 9.43
CA ASP A 12 16.40 -5.56 10.63
C ASP A 12 14.91 -5.54 10.25
N ARG A 13 14.27 -6.72 10.35
CA ARG A 13 12.86 -6.92 10.00
C ARG A 13 11.93 -6.01 10.79
N LEU A 14 12.21 -5.69 12.05
CA LEU A 14 11.38 -4.78 12.84
C LEU A 14 11.46 -3.36 12.31
N ALA A 15 12.64 -2.93 11.88
CA ALA A 15 12.81 -1.64 11.24
C ALA A 15 12.08 -1.56 9.89
N ILE A 16 12.12 -2.63 9.08
CA ILE A 16 11.39 -2.73 7.81
C ILE A 16 9.88 -2.66 8.04
N ILE A 17 9.33 -3.46 8.95
CA ILE A 17 7.90 -3.47 9.28
C ILE A 17 7.43 -2.10 9.75
N TYR A 18 8.19 -1.45 10.63
CA TYR A 18 7.86 -0.10 11.09
C TYR A 18 7.75 0.90 9.93
N ILE A 19 8.66 0.80 8.96
CA ILE A 19 8.64 1.65 7.78
C ILE A 19 7.42 1.34 6.92
N ILE A 20 7.11 0.06 6.69
CA ILE A 20 5.93 -0.36 5.91
C ILE A 20 4.66 0.22 6.55
N GLU A 21 4.48 0.05 7.86
CA GLU A 21 3.33 0.58 8.60
C GLU A 21 3.22 2.11 8.46
N LYS A 22 4.34 2.83 8.48
CA LYS A 22 4.36 4.28 8.28
C LYS A 22 3.77 4.73 6.95
N TYR A 23 3.96 3.97 5.87
CA TYR A 23 3.48 4.33 4.52
C TYR A 23 2.26 3.53 4.06
N LYS A 24 1.77 2.60 4.88
CA LYS A 24 0.65 1.71 4.58
C LYS A 24 -0.58 2.40 4.03
N LEU A 25 -1.04 3.48 4.67
CA LEU A 25 -2.21 4.24 4.19
C LEU A 25 -1.98 4.88 2.82
N PHE A 26 -0.74 5.25 2.51
CA PHE A 26 -0.40 5.79 1.19
C PHE A 26 -0.38 4.69 0.13
N VAL A 27 0.15 3.50 0.46
CA VAL A 27 0.08 2.32 -0.42
C VAL A 27 -1.37 1.96 -0.74
N ILE A 28 -2.22 1.84 0.27
CA ILE A 28 -3.66 1.54 0.11
C ILE A 28 -4.33 2.57 -0.81
N LYS A 29 -4.05 3.87 -0.58
CA LYS A 29 -4.58 4.94 -1.42
C LYS A 29 -4.08 4.89 -2.86
N CYS A 30 -2.83 4.47 -3.07
CA CYS A 30 -2.32 4.27 -4.41
C CYS A 30 -2.98 3.06 -5.05
N ALA A 31 -3.01 1.90 -4.38
CA ALA A 31 -3.61 0.68 -4.90
C ALA A 31 -5.06 0.88 -5.36
N SER A 32 -5.89 1.62 -4.62
CA SER A 32 -7.29 1.85 -5.02
C SER A 32 -7.46 2.74 -6.24
N LYS A 33 -6.48 3.58 -6.54
CA LYS A 33 -6.53 4.50 -7.68
C LYS A 33 -6.20 3.82 -9.01
N TYR A 34 -5.45 2.71 -8.99
CA TYR A 34 -5.01 2.03 -10.20
C TYR A 34 -5.85 0.78 -10.41
N ASN A 35 -6.35 0.61 -11.64
CA ASN A 35 -6.93 -0.64 -12.10
C ASN A 35 -5.97 -1.26 -13.12
N VAL A 36 -5.16 -2.22 -12.67
CA VAL A 36 -4.15 -2.89 -13.49
C VAL A 36 -4.70 -4.26 -13.89
N PRO A 37 -4.80 -4.58 -15.19
CA PRO A 37 -5.29 -5.90 -15.63
C PRO A 37 -4.53 -7.05 -14.96
N ALA A 38 -5.24 -8.13 -14.62
CA ALA A 38 -4.72 -9.31 -13.94
C ALA A 38 -4.21 -9.13 -12.50
N TYR A 39 -4.29 -7.92 -11.94
CA TYR A 39 -4.01 -7.66 -10.52
C TYR A 39 -5.30 -7.36 -9.78
N ASP A 40 -5.50 -8.04 -8.65
CA ASP A 40 -6.52 -7.61 -7.70
C ASP A 40 -5.98 -6.53 -6.75
N PHE A 41 -6.85 -6.02 -5.88
CA PHE A 41 -6.46 -4.99 -4.92
C PHE A 41 -5.38 -5.48 -3.94
N GLU A 42 -5.42 -6.75 -3.54
CA GLU A 42 -4.44 -7.34 -2.63
C GLU A 42 -3.06 -7.39 -3.28
N ASP A 43 -2.99 -7.82 -4.55
CA ASP A 43 -1.76 -7.86 -5.33
C ASP A 43 -1.15 -6.47 -5.48
N LEU A 44 -1.99 -5.47 -5.77
CA LEU A 44 -1.58 -4.07 -5.88
C LEU A 44 -1.00 -3.52 -4.57
N VAL A 45 -1.60 -3.86 -3.43
CA VAL A 45 -1.08 -3.47 -2.11
C VAL A 45 0.26 -4.16 -1.84
N GLN A 46 0.40 -5.46 -2.16
CA GLN A 46 1.67 -6.19 -2.02
C GLN A 46 2.78 -5.53 -2.83
N HIS A 47 2.53 -5.18 -4.10
CA HIS A 47 3.50 -4.45 -4.93
C HIS A 47 3.87 -3.08 -4.37
N GLY A 48 2.92 -2.40 -3.73
CA GLY A 48 3.21 -1.17 -2.99
C GLY A 48 4.16 -1.39 -1.82
N TYR A 49 4.01 -2.46 -1.04
CA TYR A 49 4.95 -2.79 0.04
C TYR A 49 6.32 -3.22 -0.48
N LEU A 50 6.36 -4.01 -1.54
CA LEU A 50 7.61 -4.35 -2.23
C LEU A 50 8.31 -3.05 -2.67
N SER A 51 7.61 -2.07 -3.25
CA SER A 51 8.22 -0.80 -3.64
C SER A 51 8.86 -0.03 -2.46
N ILE A 52 8.31 -0.14 -1.24
CA ILE A 52 8.89 0.42 -0.02
C ILE A 52 10.19 -0.30 0.33
N ILE A 53 10.18 -1.64 0.35
CA ILE A 53 11.35 -2.46 0.68
C ILE A 53 12.49 -2.17 -0.29
N LYS A 54 12.19 -2.15 -1.60
CA LYS A 54 13.17 -1.75 -2.62
C LYS A 54 13.71 -0.35 -2.37
N ALA A 55 12.85 0.60 -2.01
CA ALA A 55 13.28 1.96 -1.70
C ALA A 55 14.17 2.02 -0.44
N ILE A 56 13.89 1.20 0.59
CA ILE A 56 14.76 1.08 1.77
C ILE A 56 16.16 0.70 1.32
N HIS A 57 16.34 -0.36 0.55
CA HIS A 57 17.66 -0.85 0.14
C HIS A 57 18.39 0.13 -0.79
N MET A 58 17.69 0.75 -1.73
CA MET A 58 18.28 1.64 -2.73
C MET A 58 18.54 3.07 -2.24
N TYR A 59 17.92 3.50 -1.14
CA TYR A 59 18.04 4.88 -0.64
C TYR A 59 19.48 5.25 -0.27
N LYS A 60 20.02 6.32 -0.85
CA LYS A 60 21.37 6.84 -0.51
C LYS A 60 21.23 7.91 0.58
N CYS A 61 21.87 7.70 1.73
CA CYS A 61 21.85 8.67 2.84
C CYS A 61 22.36 10.04 2.37
N ASN A 62 21.82 11.12 2.94
CA ASN A 62 22.16 12.51 2.59
C ASN A 62 21.85 12.96 1.15
N SER A 63 21.12 12.17 0.34
CA SER A 63 20.75 12.57 -1.03
C SER A 63 19.50 13.44 -1.09
N ASN A 64 18.37 12.92 -0.64
CA ASN A 64 17.05 13.55 -0.60
C ASN A 64 16.34 13.16 0.69
N SER A 65 15.23 13.81 1.04
CA SER A 65 14.39 13.32 2.14
C SER A 65 13.93 11.89 1.87
N TYR A 66 14.23 10.99 2.79
CA TYR A 66 13.77 9.60 2.77
C TYR A 66 12.26 9.48 2.50
N ASN A 67 11.45 10.34 3.12
CA ASN A 67 10.00 10.35 2.88
C ASN A 67 9.68 10.62 1.41
N GLY A 68 10.31 11.62 0.81
CA GLY A 68 10.11 11.94 -0.61
C GLY A 68 10.56 10.81 -1.53
N TYR A 69 11.68 10.15 -1.19
CA TYR A 69 12.20 9.02 -1.95
C TYR A 69 11.23 7.84 -1.96
N ILE A 70 10.71 7.45 -0.80
CA ILE A 70 9.74 6.34 -0.70
C ILE A 70 8.42 6.67 -1.39
N LEU A 71 7.85 7.85 -1.15
CA LEU A 71 6.57 8.22 -1.78
C LEU A 71 6.69 8.22 -3.32
N ASN A 72 7.84 8.67 -3.84
CA ASN A 72 8.13 8.61 -5.26
C ASN A 72 8.31 7.16 -5.75
N ALA A 73 9.01 6.31 -5.02
CA ALA A 73 9.19 4.89 -5.38
C ALA A 73 7.84 4.16 -5.51
N ILE A 74 6.95 4.34 -4.52
CA ILE A 74 5.59 3.80 -4.56
C ILE A 74 4.86 4.30 -5.80
N THR A 75 4.81 5.61 -6.00
CA THR A 75 4.08 6.23 -7.12
C THR A 75 4.62 5.77 -8.49
N LEU A 76 5.94 5.65 -8.62
CA LEU A 76 6.57 5.21 -9.85
C LEU A 76 6.30 3.73 -10.14
N ASN A 77 6.29 2.87 -9.12
CA ASN A 77 5.99 1.45 -9.27
C ASN A 77 4.56 1.25 -9.82
N PHE A 78 3.54 1.89 -9.25
CA PHE A 78 2.17 1.80 -9.77
C PHE A 78 2.03 2.28 -11.22
N LYS A 79 2.73 3.38 -11.57
CA LYS A 79 2.77 3.85 -12.97
C LYS A 79 3.47 2.85 -13.89
N ALA A 80 4.52 2.19 -13.42
CA ALA A 80 5.26 1.19 -14.18
C ALA A 80 4.42 -0.07 -14.39
N LEU A 81 3.73 -0.58 -13.36
CA LEU A 81 2.81 -1.73 -13.46
C LEU A 81 1.73 -1.47 -14.51
N LEU A 82 1.03 -0.34 -14.41
CA LEU A 82 -0.01 0.01 -15.38
C LEU A 82 0.56 0.12 -16.81
N LYS A 83 1.73 0.73 -16.98
CA LYS A 83 2.39 0.83 -18.29
C LYS A 83 2.85 -0.53 -18.83
N GLY A 84 3.37 -1.39 -17.96
CA GLY A 84 3.80 -2.74 -18.28
C GLY A 84 2.67 -3.52 -18.89
N GLU A 85 1.51 -3.56 -18.22
CA GLU A 85 0.32 -4.21 -18.75
C GLU A 85 -0.14 -3.58 -20.08
N ILE A 86 -0.29 -2.25 -20.14
CA ILE A 86 -0.68 -1.57 -21.39
C ILE A 86 0.28 -1.90 -22.55
N LYS A 87 1.57 -2.10 -22.27
CA LYS A 87 2.59 -2.50 -23.24
C LYS A 87 2.48 -3.98 -23.60
N HIS A 88 2.27 -4.88 -22.64
CA HIS A 88 2.01 -6.30 -22.87
C HIS A 88 0.77 -6.51 -23.76
N PHE A 89 -0.26 -5.67 -23.61
CA PHE A 89 -1.44 -5.65 -24.50
C PHE A 89 -1.19 -5.08 -25.91
N ARG A 90 -0.03 -4.43 -26.18
CA ARG A 90 0.24 -3.68 -27.41
C ARG A 90 1.46 -4.16 -28.23
N GLU A 91 1.99 -5.35 -27.98
CA GLU A 91 3.16 -5.98 -28.67
C GLU A 91 4.56 -5.55 -28.13
N MET A 92 5.56 -6.46 -28.16
CA MET A 92 6.98 -6.24 -27.76
C MET A 92 7.95 -6.68 -28.87
N PRO A 93 9.07 -5.94 -29.09
CA PRO A 93 10.33 -6.11 -28.33
C PRO A 93 11.05 -4.77 -28.00
N ASP A 94 12.16 -4.69 -27.27
CA ASP A 94 12.51 -5.11 -25.90
C ASP A 94 13.62 -4.15 -25.36
N GLU A 95 14.00 -4.27 -24.08
CA GLU A 95 15.31 -3.98 -23.45
C GLU A 95 15.52 -2.80 -22.44
N ASP A 96 14.85 -1.67 -22.51
CA ASP A 96 15.42 -0.46 -21.85
C ASP A 96 14.87 -0.02 -20.47
N ILE A 97 14.49 -0.96 -19.60
CA ILE A 97 14.04 -0.62 -18.22
C ILE A 97 15.02 -1.11 -17.14
N MET A 98 15.90 -2.08 -17.44
CA MET A 98 16.70 -2.79 -16.42
C MET A 98 18.19 -2.47 -16.38
N GLU A 99 18.75 -1.69 -17.30
CA GLU A 99 20.16 -1.25 -17.18
C GLU A 99 20.30 -0.05 -16.23
N LYS A 100 20.42 -0.33 -14.93
CA LYS A 100 21.15 0.53 -13.99
C LYS A 100 21.60 -0.32 -12.80
N GLY A 101 22.92 -0.50 -12.68
CA GLY A 101 23.63 -1.39 -11.75
C GLY A 101 23.50 -1.11 -10.24
N ASP A 102 22.31 -0.75 -9.76
CA ASP A 102 21.89 -0.67 -8.36
C ASP A 102 20.53 -1.40 -8.19
N TYR A 103 20.30 -2.51 -8.91
CA TYR A 103 19.01 -3.21 -8.89
C TYR A 103 18.87 -4.09 -7.66
N TYR A 104 18.07 -3.65 -6.69
CA TYR A 104 17.55 -4.53 -5.65
C TYR A 104 16.39 -5.35 -6.23
N ASP A 105 16.59 -6.67 -6.27
CA ASP A 105 15.56 -7.64 -6.60
C ASP A 105 14.87 -8.12 -5.32
N PHE A 106 13.57 -8.31 -5.38
CA PHE A 106 12.82 -8.79 -4.22
C PHE A 106 13.24 -10.21 -3.88
N THR A 107 13.52 -10.43 -2.61
CA THR A 107 13.76 -11.78 -2.09
C THR A 107 12.44 -12.43 -1.71
N LEU A 108 12.45 -13.76 -1.56
CA LEU A 108 11.30 -14.52 -1.06
C LEU A 108 10.83 -14.01 0.32
N GLU A 109 11.74 -13.55 1.17
CA GLU A 109 11.39 -13.00 2.47
C GLU A 109 10.62 -11.67 2.34
N ASP A 110 10.99 -10.82 1.38
CA ASP A 110 10.30 -9.55 1.14
C ASP A 110 8.87 -9.76 0.64
N GLU A 111 8.68 -10.75 -0.24
CA GLU A 111 7.36 -11.18 -0.70
C GLU A 111 6.51 -11.70 0.46
N ILE A 112 7.09 -12.54 1.33
CA ILE A 112 6.40 -13.04 2.52
C ILE A 112 5.99 -11.88 3.45
N ILE A 113 6.89 -10.93 3.71
CA ILE A 113 6.60 -9.74 4.55
C ILE A 113 5.46 -8.92 3.94
N ALA A 114 5.50 -8.67 2.63
CA ALA A 114 4.45 -7.92 1.93
C ALA A 114 3.09 -8.64 2.03
N TYR A 115 3.08 -9.95 1.80
CA TYR A 115 1.88 -10.78 1.90
C TYR A 115 1.29 -10.79 3.31
N GLU A 116 2.12 -10.97 4.34
CA GLU A 116 1.70 -10.94 5.74
C GLU A 116 1.04 -9.60 6.12
N GLU A 117 1.57 -8.48 5.62
CA GLU A 117 1.02 -7.15 5.88
C GLU A 117 -0.35 -6.91 5.22
N VAL A 118 -0.57 -7.47 4.02
CA VAL A 118 -1.88 -7.46 3.38
C VAL A 118 -2.87 -8.31 4.17
N LYS A 119 -2.47 -9.54 4.54
CA LYS A 119 -3.29 -10.44 5.34
C LYS A 119 -3.69 -9.81 6.68
N LYS A 120 -2.77 -9.10 7.33
CA LYS A 120 -3.03 -8.34 8.56
C LYS A 120 -4.03 -7.20 8.35
N LEU A 121 -3.97 -6.48 7.23
CA LEU A 121 -4.95 -5.44 6.92
C LEU A 121 -6.37 -6.03 6.82
N TYR A 122 -6.52 -7.15 6.13
CA TYR A 122 -7.81 -7.82 5.97
C TYR A 122 -8.34 -8.42 7.27
N SER A 123 -7.48 -9.03 8.08
CA SER A 123 -7.93 -9.55 9.39
C SER A 123 -8.46 -8.43 10.28
N ILE A 124 -7.85 -7.24 10.23
CA ILE A 124 -8.37 -6.08 10.97
C ILE A 124 -9.69 -5.59 10.35
N LEU A 125 -9.78 -5.48 9.02
CA LEU A 125 -11.05 -5.16 8.34
C LEU A 125 -12.17 -6.13 8.75
N ASP A 126 -11.83 -7.40 8.96
CA ASP A 126 -12.76 -8.44 9.37
C ASP A 126 -13.30 -8.27 10.80
N THR A 127 -12.62 -7.50 11.65
CA THR A 127 -13.13 -7.14 12.99
C THR A 127 -14.16 -6.01 12.98
N LEU A 128 -14.25 -5.25 11.88
CA LEU A 128 -15.20 -4.15 11.77
C LEU A 128 -16.62 -4.67 11.58
N GLU A 129 -17.59 -3.91 12.09
CA GLU A 129 -19.00 -4.18 11.85
C GLU A 129 -19.30 -4.05 10.35
N ASN A 130 -20.21 -4.88 9.81
CA ASN A 130 -20.48 -4.97 8.37
C ASN A 130 -20.68 -3.60 7.71
N LEU A 131 -21.48 -2.71 8.31
CA LEU A 131 -21.70 -1.37 7.77
C LEU A 131 -20.44 -0.48 7.81
N GLU A 132 -19.60 -0.61 8.84
CA GLU A 132 -18.34 0.15 8.90
C GLU A 132 -17.37 -0.31 7.81
N ARG A 133 -17.22 -1.64 7.68
CA ARG A 133 -16.37 -2.26 6.66
C ARG A 133 -16.84 -1.88 5.26
N GLU A 134 -18.14 -1.97 5.00
CA GLU A 134 -18.72 -1.67 3.69
C GLU A 134 -18.51 -0.21 3.30
N ILE A 135 -18.77 0.74 4.22
CA ILE A 135 -18.55 2.17 3.97
C ILE A 135 -17.07 2.45 3.68
N ILE A 136 -16.16 1.81 4.41
CA ILE A 136 -14.71 1.98 4.22
C ILE A 136 -14.29 1.37 2.88
N LYS A 137 -14.75 0.16 2.56
CA LYS A 137 -14.43 -0.54 1.31
C LYS A 137 -14.91 0.26 0.11
N ARG A 138 -16.19 0.62 0.05
CA ARG A 138 -16.77 1.37 -1.07
C ARG A 138 -16.11 2.72 -1.28
N HIS A 139 -15.81 3.44 -0.21
CA HIS A 139 -15.17 4.75 -0.38
C HIS A 139 -13.68 4.66 -0.73
N TYR A 140 -12.91 3.87 0.00
CA TYR A 140 -11.44 3.87 -0.12
C TYR A 140 -10.91 2.91 -1.17
N ILE A 141 -11.67 1.90 -1.55
CA ILE A 141 -11.28 0.90 -2.56
C ILE A 141 -12.02 1.15 -3.87
N ASN A 142 -13.34 1.38 -3.83
CA ASN A 142 -14.14 1.58 -5.04
C ASN A 142 -14.27 3.05 -5.47
N GLU A 143 -13.67 3.99 -4.73
CA GLU A 143 -13.71 5.44 -4.97
C GLU A 143 -15.13 6.07 -5.00
N GLU A 144 -16.10 5.44 -4.34
CA GLU A 144 -17.48 5.91 -4.33
C GLU A 144 -17.70 7.11 -3.39
N SER A 145 -18.64 7.99 -3.74
CA SER A 145 -18.95 9.14 -2.90
C SER A 145 -19.75 8.73 -1.66
N PHE A 146 -19.55 9.42 -0.54
CA PHE A 146 -20.32 9.13 0.69
C PHE A 146 -21.82 9.39 0.54
N ILE A 147 -22.22 10.21 -0.43
CA ILE A 147 -23.63 10.46 -0.74
C ILE A 147 -24.23 9.23 -1.40
N ASP A 148 -23.56 8.69 -2.43
CA ASP A 148 -24.01 7.49 -3.14
C ASP A 148 -24.04 6.27 -2.22
N ILE A 149 -23.00 6.11 -1.40
CA ILE A 149 -22.95 5.04 -0.39
C ILE A 149 -24.10 5.16 0.61
N ALA A 150 -24.42 6.37 1.07
CA ALA A 150 -25.52 6.59 2.01
C ALA A 150 -26.88 6.24 1.39
N SER A 151 -27.10 6.66 0.14
CA SER A 151 -28.31 6.36 -0.63
C SER A 151 -28.46 4.86 -0.88
N ASP A 152 -27.41 4.18 -1.32
CA ASP A 152 -27.45 2.75 -1.65
C ASP A 152 -27.61 1.85 -0.41
N LEU A 153 -27.09 2.28 0.74
CA LEU A 153 -27.24 1.57 2.01
C LEU A 153 -28.51 1.94 2.78
N ASP A 154 -29.35 2.84 2.24
CA ASP A 154 -30.55 3.38 2.88
C ASP A 154 -30.27 3.92 4.30
N ILE A 155 -29.19 4.69 4.45
CA ILE A 155 -28.81 5.34 5.71
C ILE A 155 -28.55 6.84 5.53
N ASN A 156 -28.75 7.61 6.60
CA ASN A 156 -28.47 9.04 6.57
C ASN A 156 -26.96 9.32 6.40
N TYR A 157 -26.61 10.33 5.60
CA TYR A 157 -25.23 10.81 5.40
C TYR A 157 -24.45 11.01 6.72
N ASN A 158 -25.08 11.59 7.74
CA ASN A 158 -24.45 11.80 9.05
C ASN A 158 -24.10 10.47 9.74
N ARG A 159 -24.96 9.45 9.59
CA ARG A 159 -24.70 8.10 10.08
C ARG A 159 -23.54 7.47 9.31
N THR A 160 -23.49 7.64 8.00
CA THR A 160 -22.36 7.19 7.15
C THR A 160 -21.04 7.78 7.63
N MET A 161 -21.00 9.10 7.86
CA MET A 161 -19.80 9.79 8.35
C MET A 161 -19.38 9.35 9.75
N TYR A 162 -20.35 9.10 10.64
CA TYR A 162 -20.08 8.54 11.97
C TYR A 162 -19.49 7.12 11.88
N LEU A 163 -20.08 6.22 11.09
CA LEU A 163 -19.61 4.85 10.90
C LEU A 163 -18.23 4.81 10.26
N LYS A 164 -17.97 5.64 9.24
CA LYS A 164 -16.64 5.86 8.66
C LYS A 164 -15.63 6.22 9.76
N LYS A 165 -15.92 7.24 10.56
CA LYS A 165 -15.00 7.70 11.62
C LYS A 165 -14.74 6.60 12.63
N ARG A 166 -15.78 5.88 13.07
CA ARG A 166 -15.67 4.79 14.04
C ARG A 166 -14.85 3.62 13.51
N GLY A 167 -15.10 3.21 12.26
CA GLY A 167 -14.32 2.17 11.59
C GLY A 167 -12.85 2.57 11.41
N LEU A 168 -12.55 3.81 11.01
CA LEU A 168 -11.16 4.29 10.90
C LEU A 168 -10.42 4.34 12.24
N LEU A 169 -11.13 4.66 13.33
CA LEU A 169 -10.54 4.62 14.68
C LEU A 169 -10.20 3.18 15.09
N LYS A 170 -11.09 2.22 14.83
CA LYS A 170 -10.84 0.79 15.06
C LYS A 170 -9.66 0.29 14.23
N LEU A 171 -9.61 0.63 12.94
CA LEU A 171 -8.49 0.31 12.06
C LEU A 171 -7.18 0.87 12.64
N ARG A 172 -7.16 2.15 12.99
CA ARG A 172 -5.97 2.80 13.54
C ARG A 172 -5.51 2.19 14.86
N HIS A 173 -6.43 1.89 15.77
CA HIS A 173 -6.09 1.30 17.06
C HIS A 173 -5.45 -0.08 16.90
N ASN A 174 -6.06 -0.96 16.09
CA ASN A 174 -5.51 -2.29 15.83
C ASN A 174 -4.19 -2.24 15.06
N LEU A 175 -4.00 -1.27 14.15
CA LEU A 175 -2.71 -1.08 13.48
C LEU A 175 -1.60 -0.63 14.46
N LEU A 176 -1.94 0.13 15.49
CA LEU A 176 -0.98 0.63 16.49
C LEU A 176 -0.72 -0.38 17.63
N ASP A 177 -1.73 -1.14 18.06
CA ASP A 177 -1.61 -2.07 19.19
C ASP A 177 -0.74 -3.29 18.86
N ILE A 178 -0.63 -3.68 17.58
CA ILE A 178 0.23 -4.79 17.12
C ILE A 178 1.71 -4.35 17.04
N SER A 179 2.03 -3.09 17.37
CA SER A 179 3.40 -2.56 17.42
C SER A 179 4.01 -2.57 18.83
N THR A 180 3.39 -3.24 19.79
CA THR A 180 3.80 -3.35 21.21
C THR A 180 3.95 -4.80 21.62
#